data_AF-A0A956PNB7-F1
#
_entry.id   AF-A0A956PNB7-F1
#
_cell.length_a   1.000
_cell.length_b   1.000
_cell.length_c   1.000
_cell.angle_alpha   90.00
_cell.angle_beta   90.00
_cell.angle_gamma   90.00
#
_symmetry.space_group_name_H-M   'P 1'
#
loop_
_entity.id
_entity.type
_entity.pdbx_description
1 polymer ?
#
loop_
_entity_poly.entity_id
_entity_poly.type
_entity_poly.pdbx_seq_one_letter_code
_entity_poly.pdbx_strand_id
1 'polypeptide(L)'
;MSDNHHSVIIAGSGCAGHTAAIYAARADLKPLVLEGNEPGGQLSLTSDVENFPGFPEGIGGYEMIEGMKKQAERFGATYEWGVVTKMEGKKPPYTLTVDDERTLTCDAFIIATGARARRLNVPGEGELFGRGVSSCATCDGA
;
A
#
# COMPACT_ATOMS: atom_id res chain seq x y z
N MET A 1 -9.02 25.16 5.83
CA MET A 1 -8.39 23.98 6.47
C MET A 1 -6.90 24.17 6.30
N SER A 2 -6.07 23.91 7.31
CA SER A 2 -4.61 23.99 7.10
C SER A 2 -4.20 22.95 6.05
N ASP A 3 -3.15 23.24 5.27
CA ASP A 3 -2.66 22.32 4.22
C ASP A 3 -2.27 20.92 4.75
N ASN A 4 -2.15 20.75 6.07
CA ASN A 4 -1.71 19.52 6.73
C ASN A 4 -2.85 18.70 7.38
N HIS A 5 -4.13 19.01 7.10
CA HIS A 5 -5.27 18.27 7.65
C HIS A 5 -6.10 17.59 6.55
N HIS A 6 -6.40 16.30 6.74
CA HIS A 6 -7.17 15.48 5.80
C HIS A 6 -8.29 14.72 6.50
N SER A 7 -9.45 14.56 5.89
CA SER A 7 -10.53 13.75 6.47
C SER A 7 -10.11 12.29 6.65
N VAL A 8 -9.37 11.73 5.68
CA VAL A 8 -8.84 10.36 5.73
C VAL A 8 -7.39 10.33 5.26
N ILE A 9 -6.51 9.73 6.06
CA ILE A 9 -5.16 9.35 5.64
C ILE A 9 -5.05 7.82 5.63
N ILE A 10 -4.45 7.27 4.58
CA ILE A 10 -4.23 5.85 4.38
C ILE A 10 -2.72 5.61 4.33
N ALA A 11 -2.17 4.81 5.24
CA ALA A 11 -0.76 4.41 5.20
C ALA A 11 -0.61 3.07 4.48
N GLY A 12 -0.05 3.10 3.28
CA GLY A 12 0.22 1.92 2.45
C GLY A 12 -0.50 1.96 1.10
N SER A 13 0.21 1.52 0.06
CA SER A 13 -0.19 1.57 -1.34
C SER A 13 -0.30 0.18 -1.99
N GLY A 14 -0.55 -0.86 -1.19
CA GLY A 14 -0.92 -2.18 -1.74
C GLY A 14 -2.41 -2.25 -2.13
N CYS A 15 -2.89 -3.44 -2.48
CA CYS A 15 -4.30 -3.69 -2.80
C CYS A 15 -5.27 -3.16 -1.73
N ALA A 16 -4.95 -3.35 -0.46
CA ALA A 16 -5.76 -2.88 0.66
C ALA A 16 -5.86 -1.34 0.69
N GLY A 17 -4.72 -0.65 0.53
CA GLY A 17 -4.65 0.80 0.52
C GLY A 17 -5.39 1.41 -0.67
N HIS A 18 -5.15 0.89 -1.87
CA HIS A 18 -5.83 1.36 -3.07
C HIS A 18 -7.35 1.12 -3.02
N THR A 19 -7.79 -0.05 -2.51
CA THR A 19 -9.22 -0.33 -2.35
C THR A 19 -9.87 0.65 -1.36
N ALA A 20 -9.23 0.90 -0.21
CA ALA A 20 -9.70 1.89 0.75
C ALA A 20 -9.76 3.30 0.13
N ALA A 21 -8.73 3.68 -0.64
CA ALA A 21 -8.66 4.98 -1.32
C ALA A 21 -9.79 5.14 -2.35
N ILE A 22 -10.07 4.12 -3.16
CA ILE A 22 -11.18 4.12 -4.13
C ILE A 22 -12.51 4.41 -3.42
N TYR A 23 -12.79 3.70 -2.32
CA TYR A 23 -14.07 3.87 -1.61
C TYR A 23 -14.17 5.20 -0.87
N ALA A 24 -13.10 5.64 -0.20
CA ALA A 24 -13.09 6.94 0.47
C ALA A 24 -13.20 8.10 -0.53
N ALA A 25 -12.53 8.02 -1.67
CA ALA A 25 -12.61 9.03 -2.73
C ALA A 25 -14.02 9.09 -3.34
N ARG A 26 -14.65 7.93 -3.58
CA ARG A 26 -16.05 7.85 -4.03
C ARG A 26 -17.06 8.41 -3.02
N ALA A 27 -16.71 8.46 -1.74
CA ALA A 27 -17.48 9.10 -0.69
C ALA A 27 -17.17 10.61 -0.55
N ASP A 28 -16.43 11.20 -1.50
CA ASP A 28 -16.00 12.61 -1.52
C ASP A 28 -15.14 13.03 -0.31
N LEU A 29 -14.43 12.08 0.31
CA LEU A 29 -13.56 12.33 1.46
C LEU A 29 -12.14 12.76 1.08
N LYS A 30 -11.83 12.82 -0.23
CA LYS A 30 -10.53 13.26 -0.79
C LYS A 30 -9.34 12.64 -0.02
N PRO A 31 -9.25 11.30 0.04
CA PRO A 31 -8.26 10.62 0.88
C PRO A 31 -6.84 10.89 0.39
N LEU A 32 -5.91 11.07 1.34
CA LEU A 32 -4.48 11.06 1.08
C LEU A 32 -3.92 9.65 1.35
N VAL A 33 -3.24 9.08 0.35
CA VAL A 33 -2.49 7.83 0.50
C VAL A 33 -1.00 8.13 0.64
N LEU A 34 -0.40 7.67 1.74
CA LEU A 34 1.04 7.68 1.97
C LEU A 34 1.62 6.35 1.47
N GLU A 35 2.44 6.42 0.41
CA GLU A 35 2.85 5.23 -0.34
C GLU A 35 3.83 4.32 0.41
N GLY A 36 4.63 4.89 1.31
CA GLY A 36 5.70 4.19 2.03
C GLY A 36 6.92 3.86 1.16
N ASN A 37 7.80 3.01 1.71
CA ASN A 37 9.09 2.65 1.08
C ASN A 37 8.96 1.67 -0.08
N GLU A 38 7.86 0.91 -0.15
CA GLU A 38 7.59 -0.06 -1.20
C GLU A 38 6.26 0.29 -1.88
N PRO A 39 6.21 1.32 -2.74
CA PRO A 39 5.01 1.68 -3.47
C PRO A 39 4.44 0.48 -4.24
N GLY A 40 3.13 0.25 -4.09
CA GLY A 40 2.45 -0.89 -4.70
C GLY A 40 2.44 -2.17 -3.86
N GLY A 41 3.23 -2.23 -2.79
CA GLY A 41 3.33 -3.40 -1.91
C GLY A 41 3.88 -4.65 -2.62
N GLN A 42 3.71 -5.82 -2.00
CA GLN A 42 4.38 -7.06 -2.46
C GLN A 42 4.02 -7.47 -3.90
N LEU A 43 2.81 -7.18 -4.39
CA LEU A 43 2.41 -7.56 -5.74
C LEU A 43 3.15 -6.76 -6.82
N SER A 44 3.72 -5.59 -6.52
CA SER A 44 4.56 -4.88 -7.50
C SER A 44 5.86 -5.62 -7.80
N LEU A 45 6.22 -6.63 -6.99
CA LEU A 45 7.43 -7.44 -7.13
C LEU A 45 7.18 -8.82 -7.79
N THR A 46 5.91 -9.23 -7.97
CA THR A 46 5.59 -10.49 -8.65
C THR A 46 5.45 -10.28 -10.16
N SER A 47 5.79 -11.28 -10.96
CA SER A 47 5.57 -11.24 -12.41
C SER A 47 4.09 -11.34 -12.71
N ASP A 48 3.47 -12.45 -12.32
CA ASP A 48 2.11 -12.81 -12.71
C ASP A 48 1.19 -13.02 -11.51
N VAL A 49 -0.08 -12.68 -11.69
CA VAL A 49 -1.16 -12.85 -10.73
C VAL A 49 -2.31 -13.56 -11.45
N GLU A 50 -2.52 -14.83 -11.12
CA GLU A 50 -3.56 -15.66 -11.75
C GLU A 50 -4.78 -15.90 -10.85
N ASN A 51 -4.69 -15.51 -9.58
CA ASN A 51 -5.68 -15.81 -8.56
C ASN A 51 -6.48 -14.59 -8.09
N PHE A 52 -6.33 -13.44 -8.74
CA PHE A 52 -7.14 -12.27 -8.47
C PHE A 52 -8.38 -12.26 -9.39
N PRO A 53 -9.61 -12.24 -8.83
CA PRO A 53 -10.82 -12.34 -9.63
C PRO A 53 -10.99 -11.15 -10.58
N GLY A 54 -11.43 -11.42 -11.80
CA GLY A 54 -11.62 -10.43 -12.86
C GLY A 54 -10.56 -10.49 -13.97
N PHE A 55 -9.49 -11.27 -13.78
CA PHE A 55 -8.42 -11.49 -14.76
C PHE A 55 -8.31 -12.97 -15.12
N PRO A 56 -9.20 -13.51 -15.99
CA PRO A 56 -9.23 -14.94 -16.31
C PRO A 56 -7.96 -15.45 -17.01
N GLU A 57 -7.25 -14.57 -17.72
CA GLU A 57 -5.97 -14.86 -18.38
C GLU A 57 -4.75 -14.45 -17.51
N GLY A 58 -4.99 -14.15 -16.23
CA GLY A 58 -3.99 -13.53 -15.36
C GLY A 58 -3.72 -12.06 -15.68
N ILE A 59 -2.88 -11.43 -14.86
CA ILE A 59 -2.40 -10.06 -15.04
C ILE A 59 -1.01 -9.90 -14.42
N GLY A 60 -0.20 -8.99 -14.95
CA GLY A 60 1.07 -8.64 -14.34
C GLY A 60 0.89 -7.98 -12.97
N GLY A 61 1.69 -8.35 -11.97
CA GLY A 61 1.55 -7.82 -10.61
C GLY A 61 1.66 -6.30 -10.52
N TYR A 62 2.66 -5.72 -11.19
CA TYR A 62 2.83 -4.27 -11.31
C TYR A 62 1.65 -3.61 -12.07
N GLU A 63 1.22 -4.21 -13.18
CA GLU A 63 0.12 -3.68 -14.01
C GLU A 63 -1.18 -3.60 -13.21
N MET A 64 -1.49 -4.65 -12.44
CA MET A 64 -2.66 -4.70 -11.58
C MET A 64 -2.65 -3.57 -10.55
N ILE A 65 -1.55 -3.40 -9.82
CA ILE A 65 -1.40 -2.36 -8.79
C ILE A 65 -1.51 -0.95 -9.39
N GLU A 66 -0.83 -0.71 -10.51
CA GLU A 66 -0.89 0.57 -11.21
C GLU A 66 -2.31 0.89 -11.71
N GLY A 67 -3.05 -0.13 -12.16
CA GLY A 67 -4.47 -0.02 -12.49
C GLY A 67 -5.33 0.40 -11.30
N MET A 68 -5.09 -0.19 -10.12
CA MET A 68 -5.78 0.17 -8.88
C MET A 68 -5.47 1.61 -8.44
N LYS A 69 -4.20 2.05 -8.53
CA LYS A 69 -3.79 3.42 -8.24
C LYS A 69 -4.53 4.42 -9.13
N LYS A 70 -4.48 4.22 -10.46
CA LYS A 70 -5.19 5.06 -11.44
C LYS A 70 -6.69 5.12 -11.18
N GLN A 71 -7.30 4.00 -10.77
CA GLN A 71 -8.71 3.98 -10.41
C GLN A 71 -9.00 4.85 -9.18
N ALA A 72 -8.15 4.82 -8.16
CA ALA A 72 -8.29 5.67 -6.98
C ALA A 72 -8.12 7.16 -7.31
N GLU A 73 -7.07 7.51 -8.08
CA GLU A 73 -6.81 8.89 -8.52
C GLU A 73 -7.96 9.46 -9.34
N ARG A 74 -8.55 8.64 -10.24
CA ARG A 74 -9.73 9.02 -11.02
C ARG A 74 -10.92 9.45 -10.15
N PHE A 75 -11.07 8.88 -8.96
CA PHE A 75 -12.13 9.25 -8.02
C PHE A 75 -11.74 10.38 -7.07
N GLY A 76 -10.50 10.88 -7.13
CA GLY A 76 -10.04 12.02 -6.33
C GLY A 76 -9.19 11.66 -5.11
N ALA A 77 -8.65 10.44 -5.04
CA ALA A 77 -7.58 10.13 -4.09
C ALA A 77 -6.27 10.84 -4.51
N THR A 78 -5.51 11.33 -3.54
CA THR A 78 -4.17 11.88 -3.77
C THR A 78 -3.11 10.94 -3.19
N TYR A 79 -1.92 10.95 -3.79
CA TYR A 79 -0.80 10.11 -3.38
C TYR A 79 0.39 10.98 -3.04
N GLU A 80 1.05 10.65 -1.94
CA GLU A 80 2.33 11.21 -1.57
C GLU A 80 3.27 10.12 -1.09
N TRP A 81 4.56 10.31 -1.36
CA TRP A 81 5.58 9.53 -0.70
C TRP A 81 5.68 9.93 0.78
N GLY A 82 5.90 8.93 1.63
CA GLY A 82 6.16 9.14 3.05
C GLY A 82 5.81 7.93 3.89
N VAL A 83 6.53 7.78 4.99
CA VAL A 83 6.35 6.71 5.97
C VAL A 83 5.80 7.30 7.26
N VAL A 84 4.63 6.83 7.69
CA VAL A 84 4.12 7.18 9.04
C VAL A 84 4.99 6.49 10.08
N THR A 85 5.74 7.26 10.86
CA THR A 85 6.62 6.75 11.92
C THR A 85 5.94 6.76 13.28
N LYS A 86 4.98 7.66 13.48
CA LYS A 86 4.24 7.80 14.75
C LYS A 86 2.81 8.23 14.51
N MET A 87 1.90 7.73 15.34
CA MET A 87 0.51 8.17 15.43
C MET A 87 0.18 8.51 16.89
N GLU A 88 -0.43 9.66 17.10
CA GLU A 88 -0.81 10.18 18.41
C GLU A 88 -2.29 10.60 18.44
N GLY A 89 -2.88 10.52 19.63
CA GLY A 89 -4.27 10.89 19.89
C GLY A 89 -5.15 9.69 20.22
N LYS A 90 -5.93 9.81 21.30
CA LYS A 90 -6.92 8.78 21.70
C LYS A 90 -8.27 8.94 20.99
N LYS A 91 -8.51 10.12 20.41
CA LYS A 91 -9.73 10.50 19.69
C LYS A 91 -9.33 11.41 18.52
N PRO A 92 -10.11 11.42 17.42
CA PRO A 92 -9.89 12.35 16.32
C PRO A 92 -9.93 13.83 16.74
N PRO A 93 -9.21 14.72 16.04
CA PRO A 93 -8.27 14.40 14.96
C PRO A 93 -7.00 13.74 15.50
N TYR A 94 -6.50 12.75 14.77
CA TYR A 94 -5.23 12.07 15.04
C TYR A 94 -4.07 12.87 14.47
N THR A 95 -2.92 12.81 15.12
CA THR A 95 -1.67 13.43 14.67
C THR A 95 -0.73 12.35 14.17
N LEU A 96 -0.26 12.48 12.94
CA LEU A 96 0.68 11.56 12.30
C LEU A 96 2.02 12.27 12.08
N THR A 97 3.11 11.62 12.48
CA THR A 97 4.46 12.01 12.08
C THR A 97 4.84 11.20 10.85
N VAL A 98 5.26 11.89 9.79
CA VAL A 98 5.68 11.31 8.51
C VAL A 98 7.16 11.62 8.32
N ASP A 99 7.94 10.57 8.05
CA ASP A 99 9.40 10.61 7.84
C ASP A 99 10.19 11.25 8.99
N ASP A 100 9.65 11.23 10.23
CA ASP A 100 10.20 11.91 11.41
C ASP A 100 10.39 13.43 11.28
N GLU A 101 9.84 14.04 10.22
CA GLU A 101 10.05 15.46 9.89
C GLU A 101 8.77 16.27 9.89
N ARG A 102 7.73 15.77 9.20
CA ARG A 102 6.49 16.52 8.97
C ARG A 102 5.32 15.93 9.72
N THR A 103 4.39 16.80 10.11
CA THR A 103 3.19 16.43 10.86
C THR A 103 1.95 16.64 10.01
N LEU A 104 1.16 15.58 9.87
CA LEU A 104 -0.17 15.61 9.28
C LEU A 104 -1.22 15.32 10.35
N THR A 105 -2.45 15.75 10.12
CA THR A 105 -3.59 15.40 10.99
C THR A 105 -4.74 14.82 10.19
N CYS A 106 -5.52 13.93 10.81
CA CYS A 106 -6.68 13.37 10.16
C CYS A 106 -7.83 12.99 11.09
N ASP A 107 -9.06 13.00 10.56
CA ASP A 107 -10.24 12.54 11.30
C ASP A 107 -10.31 11.01 11.39
N ALA A 108 -9.84 10.33 10.34
CA ALA A 108 -9.71 8.89 10.29
C ALA A 108 -8.36 8.46 9.71
N PHE A 109 -7.76 7.44 10.30
CA PHE A 109 -6.49 6.85 9.85
C PHE A 109 -6.69 5.37 9.52
N ILE A 110 -6.32 4.97 8.30
CA ILE A 110 -6.39 3.58 7.84
C ILE A 110 -4.97 3.03 7.72
N ILE A 111 -4.69 1.96 8.44
CA ILE A 111 -3.39 1.26 8.41
C ILE A 111 -3.48 0.13 7.39
N ALA A 112 -2.83 0.30 6.25
CA ALA A 112 -2.73 -0.67 5.16
C ALA A 112 -1.27 -0.96 4.78
N THR A 113 -0.37 -0.89 5.77
CA THR A 113 1.09 -0.98 5.60
C THR A 113 1.59 -2.36 5.17
N GLY A 114 0.71 -3.37 5.19
CA GLY A 114 1.02 -4.72 4.76
C GLY A 114 1.96 -5.44 5.72
N ALA A 115 2.71 -6.39 5.17
CA ALA A 115 3.73 -7.16 5.85
C ALA A 115 4.88 -7.42 4.86
N ARG A 116 5.96 -8.05 5.34
CA ARG A 116 7.06 -8.54 4.49
C ARG A 116 7.47 -9.94 4.91
N ALA A 117 7.89 -10.75 3.94
CA ALA A 117 8.43 -12.07 4.24
C ALA A 117 9.70 -11.95 5.08
N ARG A 118 9.76 -12.71 6.19
CA ARG A 118 10.98 -12.81 6.99
C ARG A 118 11.93 -13.77 6.29
N ARG A 119 13.13 -13.30 5.96
CA ARG A 119 14.21 -14.14 5.41
C ARG A 119 15.05 -14.72 6.54
N LEU A 120 15.64 -15.90 6.32
CA LEU A 120 16.50 -16.56 7.29
C LEU A 120 17.94 -16.00 7.28
N ASN A 121 18.30 -15.28 6.22
CA ASN A 121 19.62 -14.75 5.90
C ASN A 121 20.69 -15.84 5.86
N VAL A 122 20.36 -17.01 5.30
CA VAL A 122 21.33 -18.10 5.13
C VAL A 122 22.18 -17.89 3.86
N PRO A 123 23.44 -18.39 3.81
CA PRO A 123 24.28 -18.26 2.63
C PRO A 123 23.56 -18.77 1.36
N GLY A 124 23.55 -17.95 0.30
CA GLY A 124 22.90 -18.26 -0.96
C GLY A 124 21.39 -17.94 -1.03
N GLU A 125 20.72 -17.60 0.08
CA GLU A 125 19.26 -17.32 0.07
C GLU A 125 18.90 -16.14 -0.84
N GLY A 126 19.70 -15.06 -0.81
CA GLY A 126 19.47 -13.89 -1.65
C GLY A 126 19.72 -14.17 -3.14
N GLU A 127 20.76 -14.93 -3.47
CA GLU A 127 21.15 -15.24 -4.85
C GLU A 127 20.16 -16.18 -5.55
N LEU A 128 19.53 -17.07 -4.76
CA LEU A 128 18.58 -18.08 -5.23
C LEU A 128 17.12 -17.66 -5.06
N PHE A 129 16.83 -16.48 -4.51
CA PHE A 129 15.47 -15.98 -4.34
C PHE A 129 14.79 -15.78 -5.70
N GLY A 130 13.62 -16.40 -5.90
CA GLY A 130 12.95 -16.47 -7.21
C GLY A 130 13.58 -17.45 -8.21
N ARG A 131 14.62 -18.20 -7.80
CA ARG A 131 15.37 -19.19 -8.62
C ARG A 131 15.53 -20.52 -7.89
N GLY A 132 14.52 -20.90 -7.11
CA GLY A 132 14.51 -22.12 -6.29
C GLY A 132 14.31 -21.85 -4.79
N VAL A 133 14.55 -20.62 -4.33
CA VAL A 133 14.13 -20.15 -3.00
C VAL A 133 12.89 -19.27 -3.16
N SER A 134 11.84 -19.59 -2.40
CA SER A 134 10.53 -18.90 -2.42
C SER A 134 10.06 -18.59 -1.00
N SER A 135 9.23 -17.55 -0.85
CA SER A 135 8.49 -17.24 0.38
C SER A 135 6.98 -17.53 0.29
N CYS A 136 6.47 -18.02 -0.85
CA CYS A 136 5.06 -18.30 -1.06
C CYS A 136 4.85 -19.64 -1.78
N ALA A 137 4.60 -20.70 -1.02
CA ALA A 137 4.36 -22.03 -1.59
C ALA A 137 3.15 -22.07 -2.55
N THR A 138 2.10 -21.30 -2.28
CA THR A 138 0.91 -21.23 -3.14
C THR A 138 1.16 -20.49 -4.46
N CYS A 139 2.11 -19.55 -4.47
CA CYS A 139 2.43 -18.74 -5.63
C CYS A 139 3.38 -19.51 -6.57
N ASP A 140 4.40 -20.15 -6.01
CA ASP A 140 5.53 -20.68 -6.78
C ASP A 140 5.58 -22.21 -6.84
N GLY A 141 4.57 -22.89 -6.28
CA GLY A 141 4.52 -24.35 -6.17
C GLY A 141 3.70 -25.07 -7.24
N ALA A 142 3.02 -24.33 -8.11
CA ALA A 142 2.15 -24.86 -9.17
C ALA A 142 2.92 -25.10 -10.48
#